data_AF-A0A318LBS5-F1
#
_entry.id   AF-A0A318LBS5-F1
#
_cell.length_a   1.000
_cell.length_b   1.000
_cell.length_c   1.000
_cell.angle_alpha   90.00
_cell.angle_beta   90.00
_cell.angle_gamma   90.00
#
_symmetry.space_group_name_H-M   'P 1'
#
loop_
_entity.id
_entity.type
_entity.pdbx_description
1 polymer ?
#
loop_
_entity_poly.entity_id
_entity_poly.type
_entity_poly.pdbx_seq_one_letter_code
_entity_poly.pdbx_strand_id
1 'polypeptide(L)' 'MTDHFDRAAELELAQRTAALADHAARQPAMPGLLNCMDCGDEIPAARRAAMPTARRCIDCQASHEKTR' A
#
# COMPACT_ATOMS: atom_id res chain seq x y z
N MET A 1 -37.84 -10.31 -8.86
CA MET A 1 -37.84 -9.42 -10.03
C MET A 1 -36.75 -8.42 -9.77
N THR A 2 -35.54 -8.74 -10.22
CA THR A 2 -34.37 -7.87 -10.08
C THR A 2 -34.62 -6.66 -10.95
N ASP A 3 -34.81 -5.50 -10.33
CA ASP A 3 -35.05 -4.26 -11.07
C ASP A 3 -33.72 -3.70 -11.60
N HIS A 4 -33.80 -2.68 -12.45
CA HIS A 4 -32.64 -1.95 -12.94
C HIS A 4 -31.74 -1.44 -11.81
N PHE A 5 -32.31 -1.10 -10.65
CA PHE A 5 -31.55 -0.66 -9.47
C PHE A 5 -30.74 -1.79 -8.84
N ASP A 6 -31.32 -2.98 -8.69
CA ASP A 6 -30.61 -4.13 -8.15
C ASP A 6 -29.42 -4.49 -9.05
N ARG A 7 -29.65 -4.52 -10.37
CA ARG A 7 -28.59 -4.78 -11.36
C ARG A 7 -27.50 -3.70 -11.36
N ALA A 8 -27.87 -2.43 -11.16
CA ALA A 8 -26.90 -1.34 -11.08
C ALA A 8 -25.98 -1.52 -9.86
N ALA A 9 -26.56 -1.83 -8.69
CA ALA A 9 -25.79 -2.05 -7.46
C ALA A 9 -24.82 -3.24 -7.57
N GLU A 10 -25.25 -4.33 -8.22
CA GLU A 10 -24.38 -5.49 -8.48
C GLU A 10 -23.17 -5.11 -9.35
N LEU A 11 -23.37 -4.28 -10.38
CA LEU A 11 -22.29 -3.80 -11.25
C LEU A 11 -21.32 -2.89 -10.50
N GLU A 12 -21.83 -1.97 -9.68
CA GLU A 12 -20.98 -1.09 -8.86
C GLU A 12 -20.10 -1.90 -7.89
N LEU A 13 -20.67 -2.92 -7.23
CA LEU A 13 -19.91 -3.79 -6.34
C LEU A 13 -18.84 -4.58 -7.11
N ALA A 14 -19.19 -5.13 -8.28
CA ALA A 14 -18.23 -5.86 -9.12
C ALA A 14 -17.07 -4.96 -9.58
N GLN A 15 -17.37 -3.73 -10.01
CA GLN A 15 -16.36 -2.74 -10.40
C GLN A 15 -15.46 -2.36 -9.22
N ARG A 16 -16.05 -2.09 -8.04
CA ARG A 16 -15.30 -1.72 -6.84
C ARG A 16 -14.36 -2.83 -6.39
N THR A 17 -14.86 -4.07 -6.33
CA THR A 17 -14.04 -5.22 -5.90
C THR A 17 -12.94 -5.53 -6.90
N ALA A 18 -13.22 -5.45 -8.21
CA ALA A 18 -12.20 -5.60 -9.26
C ALA A 18 -11.11 -4.54 -9.16
N ALA A 19 -11.47 -3.27 -8.94
CA ALA A 19 -10.49 -2.19 -8.79
C ALA A 19 -9.58 -2.37 -7.56
N LEU A 20 -10.14 -2.81 -6.43
CA LEU A 20 -9.36 -3.13 -5.23
C LEU A 20 -8.42 -4.32 -5.47
N ALA A 21 -8.89 -5.36 -6.14
CA ALA A 21 -8.08 -6.54 -6.45
C ALA A 21 -6.94 -6.22 -7.42
N ASP A 22 -7.19 -5.46 -8.47
CA ASP A 22 -6.17 -5.00 -9.41
C ASP A 22 -5.12 -4.11 -8.71
N HIS A 23 -5.56 -3.17 -7.86
CA HIS A 23 -4.64 -2.34 -7.08
C HIS A 23 -3.80 -3.17 -6.10
N ALA A 24 -4.36 -4.20 -5.48
CA ALA A 24 -3.61 -5.13 -4.63
C ALA A 24 -2.60 -5.94 -5.44
N ALA A 25 -2.97 -6.45 -6.61
CA ALA A 25 -2.11 -7.22 -7.49
C ALA A 25 -0.95 -6.39 -8.07
N ARG A 26 -1.17 -5.09 -8.31
CA ARG A 26 -0.15 -4.17 -8.83
C ARG A 26 0.83 -3.66 -7.77
N GLN A 27 0.53 -3.81 -6.48
CA GLN A 27 1.47 -3.41 -5.42
C GLN A 27 2.64 -4.40 -5.39
N PRO A 28 3.85 -3.99 -5.78
CA PRO A 28 4.97 -4.90 -5.83
C PRO A 28 5.35 -5.30 -4.39
N ALA A 29 5.29 -6.60 -4.10
CA ALA A 29 5.74 -7.19 -2.84
C ALA A 29 7.27 -7.16 -2.78
N MET A 30 7.82 -5.95 -2.62
CA MET A 30 9.25 -5.74 -2.58
C MET A 30 9.75 -5.91 -1.16
N PRO A 31 10.84 -6.67 -0.95
CA PRO A 31 11.41 -6.85 0.37
C PRO A 31 11.83 -5.50 0.95
N GLY A 32 11.62 -5.32 2.26
CA GLY A 32 12.16 -4.19 3.00
C GLY A 32 13.69 -4.24 3.03
N LEU A 33 14.30 -3.09 3.29
CA LEU A 33 15.75 -2.99 3.42
C LEU A 33 16.16 -3.05 4.91
N LEU A 34 17.41 -3.43 5.15
CA LEU A 34 18.05 -3.30 6.46
C LEU A 34 18.46 -1.84 6.73
N ASN A 35 18.89 -1.13 5.67
CA ASN A 35 19.42 0.22 5.75
C ASN A 35 18.52 1.16 4.94
N CYS A 36 18.34 2.38 5.43
CA CYS A 36 17.54 3.40 4.79
C CYS A 36 18.16 3.81 3.45
N MET A 37 17.35 3.85 2.39
CA MET A 37 17.85 4.20 1.06
C MET A 37 18.25 5.68 0.88
N ASP A 38 17.75 6.60 1.71
CA ASP A 38 18.07 8.04 1.59
C ASP A 38 19.23 8.47 2.48
N CYS A 39 19.23 8.10 3.78
CA CYS A 39 20.30 8.48 4.71
C CYS A 39 21.36 7.40 4.96
N GLY A 40 21.10 6.13 4.61
CA GLY A 40 22.02 5.02 4.86
C GLY A 40 21.96 4.41 6.26
N ASP A 41 21.22 5.00 7.21
CA ASP A 41 21.11 4.50 8.59
C ASP A 41 20.36 3.17 8.68
N GLU A 42 20.62 2.37 9.72
CA GLU A 42 19.88 1.13 9.96
C GLU A 42 18.39 1.42 10.24
N ILE A 43 17.50 0.68 9.57
CA ILE A 43 16.05 0.77 9.81
C ILE A 43 15.72 0.05 11.13
N PRO A 44 15.13 0.74 12.11
CA PRO A 44 14.83 0.16 13.41
C PRO A 44 14.03 -1.14 13.31
N ALA A 45 14.39 -2.14 14.13
CA ALA A 45 13.72 -3.45 14.13
C ALA A 45 12.19 -3.32 14.32
N ALA A 46 11.74 -2.40 15.17
CA ALA A 46 10.31 -2.11 15.36
C ALA A 46 9.60 -1.71 14.06
N ARG A 47 10.28 -0.96 13.18
CA ARG A 47 9.74 -0.54 11.89
C ARG A 47 9.73 -1.67 10.87
N ARG A 48 10.77 -2.52 10.86
CA ARG A 48 10.82 -3.74 10.04
C ARG A 48 9.74 -4.75 10.45
N ALA A 49 9.45 -4.86 11.74
CA ALA A 49 8.38 -5.72 12.26
C ALA A 49 6.98 -5.20 11.89
N ALA A 50 6.74 -3.90 12.04
CA ALA A 50 5.45 -3.30 11.68
C ALA A 50 5.20 -3.23 10.16
N MET A 51 6.26 -3.01 9.38
CA MET A 51 6.19 -2.92 7.92
C MET A 51 7.40 -3.65 7.29
N PRO A 52 7.25 -4.95 6.97
CA PRO A 52 8.32 -5.76 6.38
C PRO A 52 8.82 -5.27 5.02
N THR A 53 8.08 -4.36 4.37
CA THR A 53 8.41 -3.73 3.09
C THR A 53 9.07 -2.35 3.25
N ALA A 54 9.35 -1.90 4.47
CA ALA A 54 9.93 -0.59 4.73
C ALA A 54 11.34 -0.46 4.12
N ARG A 55 11.57 0.64 3.37
CA ARG A 55 12.86 0.95 2.73
C ARG A 55 13.52 2.22 3.25
N ARG A 56 12.82 2.94 4.12
CA ARG A 56 13.23 4.22 4.70
C ARG A 56 13.11 4.18 6.21
N CYS A 57 14.03 4.86 6.90
CA CYS A 57 13.88 5.14 8.33
C CYS A 57 12.65 6.04 8.57
N ILE A 58 12.22 6.17 9.82
CA ILE A 58 11.00 6.90 10.15
C ILE A 58 11.10 8.39 9.81
N ASP A 59 12.28 8.99 10.00
CA ASP A 59 12.53 10.41 9.70
C ASP A 59 12.51 10.70 8.20
N CYS A 60 13.19 9.88 7.40
CA CYS A 60 13.17 9.99 5.94
C CYS A 60 11.79 9.70 5.36
N GLN A 61 11.05 8.72 5.92
CA GLN A 61 9.67 8.46 5.52
C GLN A 61 8.78 9.69 5.81
N ALA A 62 8.83 10.24 7.02
CA ALA A 62 8.01 11.38 7.40
C ALA A 62 8.31 12.61 6.54
N SER A 63 9.58 12.82 6.19
CA SER A 63 9.99 13.91 5.28
C SER A 63 9.44 13.70 3.87
N HIS A 64 9.49 12.46 3.36
CA HIS A 64 8.95 12.13 2.04
C HIS A 64 7.43 12.26 1.96
N GLU A 65 6.70 11.86 3.01
CA GLU A 65 5.24 11.99 3.05
C GLU A 65 4.77 13.44 3.12
N LYS A 66 5.52 14.32 3.79
CA LYS A 66 5.22 15.77 3.81
C LYS A 66 5.44 16.47 2.47
N THR A 67 6.28 15.91 1.61
CA THR A 67 6.64 16.51 0.31
C THR A 67 5.76 15.98 -0.83
N ARG A 68 4.96 14.94 -0.58
CA ARG A 68 4.15 14.23 -1.58
C ARG A 68 2.73 14.78 -1.68
#